data_AF-A0AAF0UIS8-F1
#
_entry.id   AF-A0AAF0UIS8-F1
#
_cell.length_a   1.000
_cell.length_b   1.000
_cell.length_c   1.000
_cell.angle_alpha   90.00
_cell.angle_beta   90.00
_cell.angle_gamma   90.00
#
_symmetry.space_group_name_H-M   'P 1'
#
loop_
_entity.id
_entity.type
_entity.pdbx_description
1 polymer ?
#
loop_
_entity_poly.entity_id
_entity_poly.type
_entity_poly.pdbx_seq_one_letter_code
_entity_poly.pdbx_strand_id
1 'polypeptide(L)'
;MDMAAEENKWLKVQVLPKGQCDLYNTCGPFGSCKNNDSPICKCLKGYEPKSIGEWNEGDWTSGSIRRAQFQCEETITSKNSDDERKRGDMFLSVSGMKLPDFSHYLLTWDKMECKNSCLKNCSCLAYVYVDGIGCMIWGKELIDLQKFACGGEQLYM
;
A
#
# COMPACT_ATOMS: atom_id res chain seq x y z
N MET A 1 32.93 26.39 37.97
CA MET A 1 31.63 26.37 37.27
C MET A 1 31.98 26.16 35.82
N ASP A 2 32.17 24.90 35.44
CA ASP A 2 32.74 24.54 34.15
C ASP A 2 31.69 24.69 33.05
N MET A 3 31.89 25.68 32.19
CA MET A 3 31.18 25.79 30.92
C MET A 3 31.86 24.82 29.96
N ALA A 4 31.33 23.60 29.84
CA ALA A 4 31.75 22.68 28.79
C ALA A 4 31.38 23.29 27.43
N ALA A 5 32.39 23.43 26.56
CA ALA A 5 32.24 23.92 25.20
C ALA A 5 31.23 23.05 24.42
N GLU A 6 30.30 23.69 23.70
CA GLU A 6 29.48 23.00 22.70
C GLU A 6 30.40 22.38 21.64
N GLU A 7 30.37 21.05 21.52
CA GLU A 7 31.12 20.36 20.50
C GLU A 7 30.53 20.69 19.11
N ASN A 8 31.33 21.25 18.21
CA ASN A 8 31.02 21.46 16.78
C ASN A 8 30.92 20.12 16.02
N LYS A 9 30.04 19.22 16.45
CA LYS A 9 29.86 17.88 15.87
C LYS A 9 28.44 17.73 15.35
N TRP A 10 28.32 17.18 14.14
CA TRP A 10 27.03 16.82 13.57
C TRP A 10 26.31 15.80 14.46
N LEU A 11 25.11 16.16 14.92
CA LEU A 11 24.25 15.22 15.61
C LEU A 11 23.65 14.25 14.58
N LYS A 12 23.92 12.95 14.75
CA LYS A 12 23.30 11.91 13.93
C LYS A 12 21.85 11.69 14.38
N VAL A 13 20.92 12.45 13.79
CA VAL A 13 19.48 12.39 14.13
C VAL A 13 18.84 11.08 13.66
N GLN A 14 19.27 10.54 12.52
CA GLN A 14 18.75 9.29 11.97
C GLN A 14 19.75 8.62 11.03
N VAL A 15 19.58 7.31 10.84
CA VAL A 15 20.27 6.49 9.84
C VAL A 15 19.22 5.64 9.14
N LEU A 16 19.30 5.54 7.81
CA LEU A 16 18.46 4.71 6.95
C LEU A 16 19.37 3.97 5.95
N PRO A 17 18.98 2.77 5.47
CA PRO A 17 17.83 1.97 5.94
C PRO A 17 18.04 1.44 7.37
N LYS A 18 16.97 1.34 8.17
CA LYS A 18 17.01 0.84 9.56
C LYS A 18 16.81 -0.67 9.65
N GLY A 19 16.26 -1.29 8.60
CA GLY A 19 15.99 -2.72 8.58
C GLY A 19 15.71 -3.22 7.16
N GLN A 20 15.45 -4.52 7.05
CA GLN A 20 15.20 -5.18 5.76
C GLN A 20 14.02 -4.56 5.02
N CYS A 21 12.94 -4.20 5.72
CA CYS A 21 11.76 -3.60 5.08
C CYS A 21 11.97 -2.19 4.51
N ASP A 22 13.09 -1.53 4.85
CA ASP A 22 13.44 -0.24 4.25
C ASP A 22 14.21 -0.42 2.93
N LEU A 23 14.63 -1.65 2.61
CA LEU A 23 15.18 -2.01 1.31
C LEU A 23 14.04 -2.12 0.31
N TYR A 24 14.25 -1.50 -0.84
CA TYR A 24 13.25 -1.38 -1.89
C TYR A 24 12.70 -2.74 -2.31
N ASN A 25 11.37 -2.85 -2.29
CA ASN A 25 10.62 -4.00 -2.83
C ASN A 25 11.02 -5.38 -2.25
N THR A 26 11.36 -5.42 -0.95
CA THR A 26 11.77 -6.66 -0.26
C THR A 26 10.75 -7.81 -0.36
N CYS A 27 9.45 -7.52 -0.42
CA CYS A 27 8.38 -8.54 -0.41
C CYS A 27 7.71 -8.80 -1.77
N GLY A 28 8.25 -8.23 -2.85
CA GLY A 28 7.69 -8.35 -4.19
C GLY A 28 6.29 -7.76 -4.36
N PRO A 29 5.69 -7.91 -5.56
CA PRO A 29 4.35 -7.41 -5.88
C PRO A 29 3.27 -7.93 -4.92
N PHE A 30 2.40 -7.02 -4.47
CA PHE A 30 1.28 -7.29 -3.57
C PHE A 30 1.67 -8.00 -2.25
N GLY A 31 2.96 -7.94 -1.90
CA GLY A 31 3.49 -8.31 -0.59
C GLY A 31 3.73 -7.05 0.25
N SER A 32 3.53 -7.16 1.56
CA SER A 32 3.82 -6.10 2.54
C SER A 32 4.90 -6.55 3.51
N CYS A 33 5.84 -5.65 3.79
CA CYS A 33 6.93 -5.91 4.72
C CYS A 33 6.63 -5.35 6.11
N LYS A 34 6.87 -6.11 7.17
CA LYS A 34 6.83 -5.61 8.55
C LYS A 34 8.06 -6.04 9.31
N ASN A 35 8.85 -5.05 9.74
CA ASN A 35 10.03 -5.30 10.58
C ASN A 35 9.59 -6.03 11.87
N ASN A 36 10.41 -7.00 12.31
CA ASN A 36 10.20 -7.84 13.49
C ASN A 36 9.06 -8.87 13.42
N ASP A 37 8.34 -8.97 12.29
CA ASP A 37 7.46 -10.13 12.05
C ASP A 37 8.29 -11.33 11.57
N SER A 38 7.78 -12.55 11.77
CA SER A 38 8.37 -13.79 11.24
C SER A 38 7.26 -14.61 10.55
N PRO A 39 7.25 -14.73 9.21
CA PRO A 39 8.15 -14.06 8.25
C PRO A 39 7.89 -12.53 8.17
N ILE A 40 8.90 -11.77 7.72
CA ILE A 40 8.77 -10.30 7.56
C ILE A 40 7.82 -9.91 6.43
N CYS A 41 7.62 -10.79 5.45
CA CYS A 41 6.75 -10.56 4.30
C CYS A 41 5.43 -11.30 4.45
N LYS A 42 4.33 -10.60 4.15
CA LYS A 42 2.97 -11.15 4.12
C LYS A 42 2.26 -10.68 2.86
N CYS A 43 1.53 -11.57 2.21
CA CYS A 43 0.61 -11.20 1.13
C CYS A 43 -0.41 -10.20 1.66
N LEU A 44 -0.77 -9.23 0.84
CA LEU A 44 -1.92 -8.37 1.11
C LEU A 44 -3.20 -9.20 1.27
N LYS A 45 -4.16 -8.70 2.06
CA LYS A 45 -5.43 -9.39 2.27
C LYS A 45 -6.14 -9.61 0.92
N GLY A 46 -6.56 -10.85 0.66
CA GLY A 46 -7.15 -11.25 -0.63
C GLY A 46 -6.14 -11.77 -1.65
N TYR A 47 -4.85 -11.78 -1.31
CA TYR A 47 -3.77 -12.34 -2.12
C TYR A 47 -3.18 -13.60 -1.45
N GLU A 48 -2.44 -14.37 -2.24
CA GLU A 48 -1.68 -15.55 -1.82
C GLU A 48 -0.33 -15.59 -2.56
N PRO A 49 0.69 -16.30 -2.04
CA PRO A 49 1.99 -16.32 -2.68
C PRO A 49 1.89 -16.86 -4.11
N LYS A 50 2.57 -16.20 -5.05
CA LYS A 50 2.62 -16.66 -6.44
C LYS A 50 3.35 -18.00 -6.58
N SER A 51 4.36 -18.21 -5.75
CA SER A 51 5.14 -19.45 -5.62
C SER A 51 5.25 -19.83 -4.15
N ILE A 52 4.54 -20.89 -3.72
CA ILE A 52 4.58 -21.35 -2.32
C ILE A 52 5.97 -21.85 -1.92
N GLY A 53 6.70 -22.47 -2.86
CA GLY A 53 8.05 -23.00 -2.61
C GLY A 53 9.02 -21.88 -2.25
N GLU A 54 9.16 -20.89 -3.13
CA GLU A 54 9.98 -19.69 -2.90
C GLU A 54 9.59 -18.99 -1.59
N TRP A 55 8.28 -18.81 -1.37
CA TRP A 55 7.78 -18.12 -0.19
C TRP A 55 8.16 -18.80 1.13
N ASN A 56 8.13 -20.14 1.16
CA ASN A 56 8.51 -20.94 2.32
C ASN A 56 10.03 -20.97 2.56
N GLU A 57 10.82 -20.76 1.50
CA GLU A 57 12.28 -20.63 1.56
C GLU A 57 12.73 -19.20 1.91
N GLY A 58 11.80 -18.24 2.00
CA GLY A 58 12.10 -16.84 2.28
C GLY A 58 12.45 -16.02 1.03
N ASP A 59 12.23 -16.57 -0.17
CA ASP A 59 12.26 -15.80 -1.41
C ASP A 59 10.87 -15.25 -1.70
N TRP A 60 10.72 -13.94 -1.51
CA TRP A 60 9.45 -13.24 -1.74
C TRP A 60 9.44 -12.44 -3.05
N THR A 61 10.46 -12.60 -3.91
CA THR A 61 10.64 -11.78 -5.11
C THR A 61 9.48 -11.92 -6.11
N SER A 62 8.92 -13.11 -6.25
CA SER A 62 7.72 -13.38 -7.06
C SER A 62 6.45 -12.72 -6.52
N GLY A 63 6.45 -12.28 -5.27
CA GLY A 63 5.32 -11.62 -4.63
C GLY A 63 4.07 -12.51 -4.51
N SER A 64 2.92 -11.87 -4.61
CA SER A 64 1.61 -12.46 -4.37
C SER A 64 0.68 -12.25 -5.55
N ILE A 65 -0.26 -13.18 -5.75
CA ILE A 65 -1.32 -13.10 -6.74
C ILE A 65 -2.69 -13.08 -6.05
N ARG A 66 -3.69 -12.50 -6.71
CA ARG A 66 -5.04 -12.38 -6.15
C ARG A 66 -5.73 -13.75 -6.11
N ARG A 67 -6.41 -14.08 -5.00
CA ARG A 67 -7.10 -15.38 -4.82
C ARG A 67 -8.32 -15.56 -5.73
N ALA A 68 -9.01 -14.48 -6.08
CA ALA A 68 -10.20 -14.51 -6.94
C ALA A 68 -10.14 -13.37 -7.96
N GLN A 69 -10.67 -13.58 -9.16
CA GLN A 69 -10.84 -12.52 -10.16
C GLN A 69 -12.05 -11.64 -9.79
N PHE A 70 -11.96 -10.33 -10.04
CA PHE A 70 -13.11 -9.44 -9.89
C PHE A 70 -13.80 -9.23 -11.23
N GLN A 71 -15.13 -9.26 -11.26
CA GLN A 71 -15.91 -8.85 -12.41
C GLN A 71 -16.15 -7.34 -12.32
N CYS A 72 -15.34 -6.54 -13.03
CA CYS A 72 -15.56 -5.09 -13.09
C CYS A 72 -16.70 -4.70 -14.05
N GLU A 73 -17.01 -5.55 -15.04
CA GLU A 73 -17.87 -5.21 -16.18
C GLU A 73 -19.37 -5.53 -15.97
N GLU A 74 -19.75 -6.51 -15.15
CA GLU A 74 -21.15 -6.96 -15.00
C GLU A 74 -22.10 -5.91 -14.39
N THR A 75 -21.57 -4.82 -13.83
CA THR A 75 -22.35 -3.78 -13.13
C THR A 75 -22.48 -2.44 -13.87
N ILE A 76 -21.84 -2.27 -15.05
CA ILE A 76 -22.05 -1.06 -15.88
C ILE A 76 -23.39 -1.16 -16.65
N THR A 77 -23.87 -2.38 -16.88
CA THR A 77 -25.07 -2.65 -17.71
C THR A 77 -26.35 -2.84 -16.91
N SER A 78 -26.28 -3.03 -15.59
CA SER A 78 -27.45 -3.15 -14.71
C SER A 78 -27.99 -1.75 -14.36
N LYS A 79 -28.71 -1.15 -15.31
CA LYS A 79 -29.41 0.14 -15.16
C LYS A 79 -30.57 0.14 -14.15
N ASN A 80 -30.78 -0.96 -13.40
CA ASN A 80 -31.87 -1.11 -12.44
C ASN A 80 -31.37 -1.82 -11.18
N SER A 81 -30.94 -1.06 -10.17
CA SER A 81 -31.12 -1.40 -8.76
C SER A 81 -30.53 -0.30 -7.89
N ASP A 82 -31.22 0.05 -6.81
CA ASP A 82 -30.82 0.91 -5.70
C ASP A 82 -29.56 0.42 -4.95
N ASP A 83 -28.45 0.28 -5.67
CA ASP A 83 -27.28 -0.47 -5.22
C ASP A 83 -25.95 0.24 -5.52
N GLU A 84 -25.93 1.55 -5.33
CA GLU A 84 -24.67 2.30 -5.18
C GLU A 84 -23.84 1.80 -3.97
N ARG A 85 -24.47 1.05 -3.05
CA ARG A 85 -23.83 0.48 -1.86
C ARG A 85 -22.89 -0.69 -2.18
N LYS A 86 -23.15 -1.51 -3.20
CA LYS A 86 -22.27 -2.65 -3.54
C LYS A 86 -20.86 -2.28 -4.00
N ARG A 87 -20.65 -1.10 -4.61
CA ARG A 87 -19.30 -0.65 -5.01
C ARG A 87 -18.46 -0.16 -3.83
N GLY A 88 -19.10 0.35 -2.78
CA GLY A 88 -18.43 0.86 -1.58
C GLY A 88 -17.67 -0.22 -0.81
N ASP A 89 -18.11 -1.47 -0.92
CA ASP A 89 -17.58 -2.64 -0.20
C ASP A 89 -16.45 -3.39 -0.95
N MET A 90 -16.04 -2.89 -2.12
CA MET A 90 -15.07 -3.56 -2.99
C MET A 90 -13.61 -3.39 -2.54
N PHE A 91 -13.29 -2.26 -1.89
CA PHE A 91 -11.94 -1.94 -1.44
C PHE A 91 -11.83 -2.12 0.09
N LEU A 92 -10.93 -2.99 0.52
CA LEU A 92 -10.55 -3.16 1.91
C LEU A 92 -9.51 -2.11 2.29
N SER A 93 -9.73 -1.42 3.40
CA SER A 93 -8.74 -0.48 3.91
C SER A 93 -7.68 -1.19 4.76
N VAL A 94 -6.41 -0.84 4.57
CA VAL A 94 -5.29 -1.24 5.42
C VAL A 94 -4.60 0.01 5.96
N SER A 95 -4.62 0.19 7.28
CA SER A 95 -3.99 1.34 7.96
C SER A 95 -2.48 1.18 8.09
N GLY A 96 -1.78 2.24 8.50
CA GLY A 96 -0.38 2.19 8.91
C GLY A 96 0.59 1.68 7.84
N MET A 97 0.33 2.03 6.59
CA MET A 97 1.12 1.61 5.44
C MET A 97 2.08 2.72 5.02
N LYS A 98 3.31 2.36 4.67
CA LYS A 98 4.09 3.06 3.65
C LYS A 98 3.39 2.84 2.32
N LEU A 99 3.07 3.93 1.62
CA LEU A 99 2.36 3.86 0.35
C LEU A 99 3.24 3.19 -0.73
N PRO A 100 2.63 2.42 -1.65
CA PRO A 100 3.38 1.77 -2.73
C PRO A 100 3.94 2.78 -3.73
N ASP A 101 4.98 2.35 -4.44
CA ASP A 101 5.60 3.14 -5.51
C ASP A 101 4.67 3.26 -6.74
N PHE A 102 5.00 4.15 -7.68
CA PHE A 102 4.32 4.35 -8.96
C PHE A 102 2.85 4.76 -8.88
N SER A 103 2.50 5.55 -7.86
CA SER A 103 1.18 6.18 -7.80
C SER A 103 0.99 7.20 -8.93
N HIS A 104 -0.22 7.30 -9.45
CA HIS A 104 -0.67 8.44 -10.25
C HIS A 104 -1.36 9.44 -9.33
N TYR A 105 -0.80 10.65 -9.27
CA TYR A 105 -1.41 11.76 -8.55
C TYR A 105 -2.59 12.33 -9.34
N LEU A 106 -3.73 12.53 -8.67
CA LEU A 106 -4.89 13.19 -9.24
C LEU A 106 -5.05 14.59 -8.64
N LEU A 107 -5.26 15.58 -9.50
CA LEU A 107 -5.49 16.98 -9.11
C LEU A 107 -6.92 17.16 -8.58
N THR A 108 -7.24 16.49 -7.47
CA THR A 108 -8.49 16.67 -6.72
C THR A 108 -8.20 16.77 -5.22
N TRP A 109 -8.90 17.71 -4.58
CA TRP A 109 -8.90 17.90 -3.13
C TRP A 109 -10.16 17.31 -2.48
N ASP A 110 -11.00 16.65 -3.27
CA ASP A 110 -12.20 15.98 -2.78
C ASP A 110 -11.90 14.49 -2.55
N LYS A 111 -11.97 14.08 -1.29
CA LYS A 111 -11.75 12.68 -0.86
C LYS A 111 -12.73 11.70 -1.52
N MET A 112 -13.97 12.13 -1.75
CA MET A 112 -14.98 11.32 -2.43
C MET A 112 -14.69 11.22 -3.92
N GLU A 113 -14.25 12.30 -4.57
CA GLU A 113 -13.81 12.26 -5.97
C GLU A 113 -12.59 11.34 -6.15
N CYS A 114 -11.66 11.33 -5.19
CA CYS A 114 -10.51 10.42 -5.20
C CYS A 114 -10.96 8.94 -5.22
N LYS A 115 -11.86 8.57 -4.30
CA LYS A 115 -12.46 7.24 -4.25
C LYS A 115 -13.19 6.90 -5.54
N ASN A 116 -14.04 7.81 -6.02
CA ASN A 116 -14.86 7.58 -7.20
C ASN A 116 -14.04 7.46 -8.49
N SER A 117 -12.91 8.17 -8.58
CA SER A 117 -11.97 8.05 -9.70
C SER A 117 -11.42 6.63 -9.83
N CYS A 118 -11.10 5.98 -8.71
CA CYS A 118 -10.66 4.59 -8.72
C CYS A 118 -11.82 3.63 -8.99
N LEU A 119 -12.97 3.78 -8.32
CA LEU A 119 -14.13 2.89 -8.47
C LEU A 119 -14.70 2.84 -9.90
N LYS A 120 -14.58 3.93 -10.65
CA LYS A 120 -15.03 4.02 -12.06
C LYS A 120 -13.99 3.51 -13.06
N ASN A 121 -12.75 3.27 -12.61
CA ASN A 121 -11.67 2.80 -13.45
C ASN A 121 -11.35 1.33 -13.13
N CYS A 122 -11.75 0.42 -14.02
CA CYS A 122 -11.54 -1.02 -13.84
C CYS A 122 -10.07 -1.45 -13.78
N SER A 123 -9.14 -0.61 -14.23
CA SER A 123 -7.70 -0.86 -14.08
C SER A 123 -7.14 -0.34 -12.76
N CYS A 124 -7.92 0.40 -11.96
CA CYS A 124 -7.48 0.89 -10.67
C CYS A 124 -7.45 -0.24 -9.63
N LEU A 125 -6.30 -0.40 -8.98
CA LEU A 125 -6.02 -1.45 -8.01
C LEU A 125 -5.99 -0.94 -6.57
N ALA A 126 -5.70 0.35 -6.37
CA ALA A 126 -5.74 0.97 -5.05
C ALA A 126 -5.88 2.50 -5.15
N TYR A 127 -6.33 3.11 -4.06
CA TYR A 127 -6.30 4.56 -3.90
C TYR A 127 -6.00 4.98 -2.46
N VAL A 128 -5.56 6.22 -2.29
CA VAL A 128 -5.46 6.90 -1.00
C VAL A 128 -5.71 8.39 -1.17
N TYR A 129 -6.26 9.01 -0.13
CA TYR A 129 -6.29 10.45 0.01
C TYR A 129 -5.51 10.79 1.28
N VAL A 130 -4.44 11.57 1.14
CA VAL A 130 -3.59 11.99 2.26
C VAL A 130 -3.79 13.49 2.49
N ASP A 131 -4.14 13.87 3.71
CA ASP A 131 -4.34 15.27 4.06
C ASP A 131 -3.06 16.09 3.82
N GLY A 132 -3.18 17.20 3.09
CA GLY A 132 -2.06 18.06 2.70
C GLY A 132 -1.27 17.61 1.47
N ILE A 133 -1.46 16.37 0.99
CA ILE A 133 -0.85 15.88 -0.26
C ILE A 133 -1.90 15.78 -1.36
N GLY A 134 -3.06 15.17 -1.09
CA GLY A 134 -4.13 14.97 -2.06
C GLY A 134 -4.34 13.51 -2.47
N CYS A 135 -4.89 13.30 -3.66
CA CYS A 135 -5.31 11.99 -4.14
C CYS A 135 -4.22 11.25 -4.92
N MET A 136 -4.02 9.97 -4.61
CA MET A 136 -3.13 9.06 -5.33
C MET A 136 -3.86 7.77 -5.65
N ILE A 137 -3.71 7.29 -6.89
CA ILE A 137 -4.28 6.03 -7.37
C ILE A 137 -3.22 5.13 -7.99
N TRP A 138 -3.43 3.81 -7.98
CA TRP A 138 -2.54 2.84 -8.60
C TRP A 138 -3.30 2.04 -9.64
N GLY A 139 -2.71 1.91 -10.84
CA GLY A 139 -3.24 1.07 -11.92
C GLY A 139 -2.34 -0.12 -12.27
N LYS A 140 -1.28 -0.33 -11.49
CA LYS A 140 -0.27 -1.38 -11.69
C LYS A 140 0.01 -2.08 -10.36
N GLU A 141 0.80 -3.14 -10.42
CA GLU A 141 1.20 -3.91 -9.24
C GLU A 141 1.67 -3.02 -8.09
N LEU A 142 1.16 -3.30 -6.89
CA LEU A 142 1.56 -2.55 -5.70
C LEU A 142 2.87 -3.12 -5.18
N ILE A 143 3.93 -2.32 -5.18
CA ILE A 143 5.27 -2.73 -4.76
C ILE A 143 5.81 -1.81 -3.67
N ASP A 144 6.87 -2.25 -2.98
CA ASP A 144 7.58 -1.47 -1.96
C ASP A 144 6.71 -1.06 -0.74
N LEU A 145 5.71 -1.90 -0.43
CA LEU A 145 4.82 -1.72 0.71
C LEU A 145 5.48 -2.13 2.03
N GLN A 146 5.29 -1.31 3.06
CA GLN A 146 5.71 -1.60 4.42
C GLN A 146 4.57 -1.30 5.39
N LYS A 147 4.37 -2.17 6.38
CA LYS A 147 3.43 -1.97 7.49
C LYS A 147 4.21 -1.50 8.70
N PHE A 148 3.86 -0.32 9.20
CA PHE A 148 4.44 0.23 10.42
C PHE A 148 3.67 -0.21 11.67
N ALA A 149 4.37 -0.27 12.80
CA ALA A 149 3.75 -0.49 14.11
C ALA A 149 2.99 0.75 14.60
N CYS A 150 3.44 1.95 14.22
CA CYS A 150 2.83 3.23 14.54
C CYS A 150 3.03 4.19 13.36
N GLY A 151 2.08 5.11 13.13
CA GLY A 151 2.06 6.00 11.97
C GLY A 151 1.70 5.28 10.66
N GLY A 152 2.00 5.92 9.53
CA GLY A 152 1.66 5.45 8.18
C GLY A 152 0.23 5.78 7.75
N GLU A 153 -0.07 5.54 6.48
CA GLU A 153 -1.31 5.95 5.83
C GLU A 153 -2.34 4.82 5.72
N GLN A 154 -3.60 5.18 5.44
CA GLN A 154 -4.67 4.23 5.16
C GLN A 154 -4.84 4.01 3.65
N LEU A 155 -4.33 2.89 3.14
CA LEU A 155 -4.47 2.48 1.75
C LEU A 155 -5.78 1.70 1.54
N TYR A 156 -6.50 1.94 0.44
CA TYR A 156 -7.70 1.20 0.06
C TYR A 156 -7.38 0.34 -1.18
N MET A 157 -7.59 -0.99 -1.10
CA MET A 157 -7.26 -1.98 -2.15
C MET A 157 -8.30 -3.10 -2.28
#